data_AF-A0A522BAM2-F1
#
_entry.id   AF-A0A522BAM2-F1
#
_cell.length_a   1.000
_cell.length_b   1.000
_cell.length_c   1.000
_cell.angle_alpha   90.00
_cell.angle_beta   90.00
_cell.angle_gamma   90.00
#
_symmetry.space_group_name_H-M   'P 1'
#
loop_
_entity.id
_entity.type
_entity.pdbx_description
1 polymer ?
#
loop_
_entity_poly.entity_id
_entity_poly.type
_entity_poly.pdbx_seq_one_letter_code
_entity_poly.pdbx_strand_id
1 'polypeptide(L)'
;MTQTEDKLKKRLSLRWSAIFILIILLVFVAIWGSINIAPFRAFGGAIWFNHGSHYISDLEISNRIQSIKTPKETQIADSISKTTQSCNNVESGFCEKDIGTYVDKSVVSPAVMYQPGTPDIKTIIGYCTLCNDGTFSPSCAVGRGACSYHSGVAGYNVAQYMTTPGTPEIAAQPAVYSYEPKTYKDSPIYVPPAEPSLVDIISFAN
;
A
#
# COMPACT_ATOMS: atom_id res chain seq x y z
N MET A 1 61.01 -13.66 -63.61
CA MET A 1 60.71 -13.99 -62.21
C MET A 1 61.00 -12.74 -61.38
N THR A 2 60.07 -11.93 -60.89
CA THR A 2 58.59 -11.97 -60.91
C THR A 2 58.13 -10.60 -60.39
N GLN A 3 58.00 -9.60 -61.29
CA GLN A 3 57.47 -8.26 -60.96
C GLN A 3 56.03 -8.33 -60.37
N THR A 4 55.36 -9.46 -60.57
CA THR A 4 54.08 -9.85 -60.00
C THR A 4 54.16 -10.22 -58.51
N GLU A 5 55.25 -10.80 -58.02
CA GLU A 5 55.39 -11.18 -56.60
C GLU A 5 55.58 -9.97 -55.69
N ASP A 6 56.26 -8.93 -56.18
CA ASP A 6 56.52 -7.71 -55.40
C ASP A 6 55.25 -6.88 -55.21
N LYS A 7 54.38 -6.82 -56.23
CA LYS A 7 53.04 -6.22 -56.12
C LYS A 7 52.14 -7.01 -55.16
N LEU A 8 52.29 -8.34 -55.12
CA LEU A 8 51.51 -9.20 -54.23
C LEU A 8 51.92 -8.99 -52.76
N LYS A 9 53.23 -8.96 -52.47
CA LYS A 9 53.76 -8.69 -51.12
C LYS A 9 53.36 -7.32 -50.59
N LYS A 10 53.39 -6.27 -51.43
CA LYS A 10 52.99 -4.92 -51.04
C LYS A 10 51.50 -4.80 -50.73
N ARG A 11 50.64 -5.50 -51.49
CA ARG A 11 49.19 -5.59 -51.19
C ARG A 11 48.89 -6.41 -49.94
N LEU A 12 49.68 -7.44 -49.67
CA LEU A 12 49.55 -8.24 -48.45
C LEU A 12 49.93 -7.41 -47.22
N SER A 13 51.09 -6.74 -47.26
CA SER A 13 51.55 -5.84 -46.19
C SER A 13 50.54 -4.74 -45.84
N LEU A 14 49.94 -4.10 -46.84
CA LEU A 14 48.96 -3.03 -46.62
C LEU A 14 47.66 -3.54 -45.96
N ARG A 15 47.24 -4.77 -46.31
CA ARG A 15 46.07 -5.42 -45.70
C ARG A 15 46.32 -5.80 -44.24
N TRP A 16 47.51 -6.32 -43.93
CA TRP A 16 47.88 -6.64 -42.55
C TRP A 16 47.95 -5.39 -41.67
N SER A 17 48.50 -4.27 -42.18
CA SER A 17 48.49 -3.00 -41.45
C SER A 17 47.08 -2.46 -41.22
N ALA A 18 46.19 -2.52 -42.20
CA ALA A 18 44.81 -2.07 -42.03
C ALA A 18 44.04 -2.93 -41.01
N ILE A 19 44.24 -4.25 -41.02
CA ILE A 19 43.66 -5.17 -40.03
C ILE A 19 44.21 -4.86 -38.63
N PHE A 20 45.52 -4.61 -38.49
CA PHE A 20 46.12 -4.28 -37.20
C PHE A 20 45.60 -2.97 -36.63
N ILE A 21 45.44 -1.94 -37.47
CA ILE A 21 44.84 -0.66 -37.08
C ILE A 21 43.37 -0.86 -36.67
N LEU A 22 42.61 -1.66 -37.41
CA LEU A 22 41.21 -1.95 -37.08
C LEU A 22 41.08 -2.71 -35.75
N ILE A 23 41.98 -3.66 -35.49
CA ILE A 23 42.03 -4.39 -34.20
C ILE A 23 42.38 -3.44 -33.06
N ILE A 24 43.36 -2.56 -33.23
CA ILE A 24 43.69 -1.54 -32.22
C ILE A 24 42.49 -0.62 -31.97
N LEU A 25 41.79 -0.17 -33.01
CA LEU A 25 40.58 0.65 -32.90
C LEU A 25 39.45 -0.09 -32.17
N LEU A 26 39.21 -1.36 -32.49
CA LEU A 26 38.21 -2.18 -31.81
C LEU A 26 38.55 -2.45 -30.35
N VAL A 27 39.83 -2.69 -30.04
CA VAL A 27 40.32 -2.81 -28.66
C VAL A 27 40.19 -1.47 -27.92
N PHE A 28 40.47 -0.34 -28.58
CA PHE A 28 40.29 0.99 -27.99
C PHE A 28 38.82 1.27 -27.69
N VAL A 29 37.89 0.92 -28.60
CA VAL A 29 36.44 1.04 -28.39
C VAL A 29 35.95 0.09 -27.29
N ALA A 30 36.51 -1.11 -27.18
CA ALA A 30 36.15 -2.07 -26.13
C ALA A 30 36.68 -1.69 -24.73
N ILE A 31 37.88 -1.07 -24.66
CA ILE A 31 38.44 -0.56 -23.40
C ILE A 31 37.71 0.72 -22.95
N TRP A 32 37.18 1.50 -23.90
CA TRP A 32 36.24 2.60 -23.62
C TRP A 32 34.78 2.10 -23.51
N GLY A 33 34.61 0.88 -23.00
CA GLY A 33 33.31 0.34 -22.65
C GLY A 33 32.61 1.28 -21.67
N SER A 34 31.43 1.74 -22.07
CA SER A 34 30.59 2.63 -21.27
C SER A 34 30.20 1.92 -19.98
N ILE A 35 30.58 2.46 -18.83
CA ILE A 35 30.05 2.03 -17.55
C ILE A 35 28.65 2.64 -17.45
N ASN A 36 27.64 1.79 -17.53
CA ASN A 36 26.24 2.18 -17.67
C ASN A 36 25.58 2.09 -16.29
N ILE A 37 25.72 3.13 -15.47
CA ILE A 37 25.08 3.21 -14.15
C ILE A 37 23.99 4.27 -14.26
N ALA A 38 22.72 3.85 -14.29
CA ALA A 38 21.62 4.82 -14.24
C ALA A 38 21.73 5.64 -12.93
N PRO A 39 21.60 6.99 -12.97
CA PRO A 39 21.21 7.83 -14.11
C PRO A 39 22.37 8.56 -14.85
N PHE A 40 23.64 8.22 -14.62
CA PHE A 40 24.78 8.95 -15.20
C PHE A 40 25.64 8.09 -16.14
N ARG A 41 25.85 8.59 -17.36
CA ARG A 41 26.86 8.04 -18.27
C ARG A 41 28.19 8.75 -17.99
N ALA A 42 29.04 8.16 -17.15
CA ALA A 42 30.41 8.63 -16.98
C ALA A 42 31.32 7.90 -17.98
N PHE A 43 32.01 8.64 -18.84
CA PHE A 43 33.05 8.08 -19.70
C PHE A 43 34.32 7.87 -18.86
N GLY A 44 34.62 6.62 -18.49
CA GLY A 44 35.89 6.26 -17.84
C GLY A 44 36.10 6.79 -16.42
N GLY A 45 35.04 7.10 -15.67
CA GLY A 45 35.13 7.60 -14.28
C GLY A 45 35.60 9.06 -14.14
N ALA A 46 35.81 9.76 -15.26
CA ALA A 46 36.17 11.18 -15.27
C ALA A 46 34.92 12.04 -15.54
N ILE A 47 34.61 12.94 -14.61
CA ILE A 47 33.61 14.00 -14.82
C ILE A 47 34.36 15.29 -15.17
N TRP A 48 33.98 15.90 -16.29
CA TRP A 48 34.63 17.09 -16.83
C TRP A 48 33.87 18.36 -16.44
N PHE A 49 34.57 19.33 -15.86
CA PHE A 49 34.03 20.65 -15.52
C PHE A 49 34.85 21.77 -16.17
N ASN A 50 34.29 22.98 -16.21
CA ASN A 50 35.00 24.18 -16.64
C ASN A 50 36.29 24.47 -15.84
N HIS A 51 36.47 23.84 -14.67
CA HIS A 51 37.63 24.01 -13.78
C HIS A 51 38.56 22.77 -13.68
N GLY A 52 38.32 21.69 -14.45
CA GLY A 52 39.18 20.51 -14.47
C GLY A 52 38.43 19.17 -14.53
N SER A 53 39.18 18.06 -14.57
CA SER A 53 38.65 16.69 -14.50
C SER A 53 38.76 16.15 -13.07
N HIS A 54 37.65 15.72 -12.48
CA HIS A 54 37.65 14.99 -11.21
C HIS A 54 37.38 13.51 -11.46
N TYR A 55 38.20 12.65 -10.88
CA TYR A 55 37.96 11.21 -10.84
C TYR A 55 37.19 10.89 -9.56
N ILE A 56 35.99 10.33 -9.72
CA ILE A 56 35.18 9.82 -8.61
C ILE A 56 34.90 8.36 -8.92
N SER A 57 35.20 7.47 -7.96
CA SER A 57 34.94 6.03 -8.14
C SER A 57 33.44 5.72 -8.08
N ASP A 58 33.00 4.65 -8.76
CA ASP A 58 31.60 4.20 -8.71
C ASP A 58 31.12 3.89 -7.27
N LEU A 59 32.04 3.38 -6.45
CA LEU A 59 31.79 3.11 -5.04
C LEU A 59 31.52 4.42 -4.28
N GLU A 60 32.31 5.46 -4.55
CA GLU A 60 32.12 6.77 -3.92
C GLU A 60 30.82 7.45 -4.37
N ILE A 61 30.46 7.34 -5.66
CA ILE A 61 29.16 7.80 -6.17
C ILE A 61 28.02 7.09 -5.44
N SER A 62 28.09 5.76 -5.33
CA SER A 62 27.06 4.95 -4.67
C SER A 62 26.92 5.32 -3.19
N ASN A 63 28.03 5.49 -2.49
CA ASN A 63 28.04 5.92 -1.09
C ASN A 63 27.40 7.30 -0.93
N ARG A 64 27.71 8.26 -1.79
CA ARG A 64 27.12 9.61 -1.75
C ARG A 64 25.62 9.59 -2.03
N ILE A 65 25.17 8.81 -3.02
CA ILE A 65 23.73 8.62 -3.29
C ILE A 65 23.05 8.07 -2.04
N GLN A 66 23.64 7.06 -1.39
CA GLN A 66 23.11 6.50 -0.17
C GLN A 66 23.07 7.52 0.98
N SER A 67 24.12 8.32 1.18
CA SER A 67 24.15 9.38 2.19
C SER A 67 23.11 10.47 1.95
N ILE A 68 22.78 10.79 0.71
CA ILE A 68 21.73 11.75 0.35
C ILE A 68 20.33 11.13 0.55
N LYS A 69 20.13 9.86 0.18
CA LYS A 69 18.83 9.19 0.24
C LYS A 69 18.43 8.80 1.67
N THR A 70 19.36 8.28 2.47
CA THR A 70 19.10 7.77 3.82
C THR A 70 18.31 8.74 4.71
N PRO A 71 18.69 10.02 4.88
CA PRO A 71 17.92 10.95 5.72
C PRO A 71 16.52 11.22 5.17
N LYS A 72 16.34 11.24 3.85
CA LYS A 72 15.02 11.38 3.22
C LYS A 72 14.16 10.14 3.48
N GLU A 73 14.74 8.94 3.36
CA GLU A 73 14.06 7.69 3.68
C GLU A 73 13.67 7.63 5.17
N THR A 74 14.54 8.07 6.08
CA THR A 74 14.21 8.17 7.52
C THR A 74 13.06 9.15 7.77
N GLN A 75 13.06 10.32 7.14
CA GLN A 75 11.97 11.29 7.26
C GLN A 75 10.63 10.73 6.76
N ILE A 76 10.66 9.98 5.65
CA ILE A 76 9.47 9.30 5.11
C ILE A 76 8.98 8.24 6.09
N ALA A 77 9.88 7.40 6.61
CA ALA A 77 9.54 6.37 7.59
C ALA A 77 8.94 6.96 8.87
N ASP A 78 9.52 8.04 9.40
CA ASP A 78 9.01 8.76 10.56
C ASP A 78 7.63 9.38 10.31
N SER A 79 7.42 9.93 9.11
CA SER A 79 6.13 10.49 8.70
C SER A 79 5.05 9.41 8.61
N ILE A 80 5.38 8.26 8.04
CA ILE A 80 4.48 7.10 7.94
C ILE A 80 4.16 6.57 9.34
N SER A 81 5.15 6.43 10.22
CA SER A 81 4.91 5.98 11.61
C SER A 81 3.98 6.93 12.36
N LYS A 82 4.10 8.25 12.16
CA LYS A 82 3.23 9.24 12.83
C LYS A 82 1.80 9.29 12.29
N THR A 83 1.61 8.92 11.03
CA THR A 83 0.32 9.05 10.33
C THR A 83 -0.45 7.75 10.22
N THR A 84 0.24 6.61 10.30
CA THR A 84 -0.38 5.29 10.25
C THR A 84 -1.21 5.06 11.49
N GLN A 85 -2.43 4.57 11.31
CA GLN A 85 -3.32 4.26 12.42
C GLN A 85 -2.97 2.91 13.05
N SER A 86 -3.23 2.78 14.35
CA SER A 86 -3.15 1.48 15.03
C SER A 86 -4.16 0.49 14.46
N CYS A 87 -3.76 -0.77 14.34
CA CYS A 87 -4.63 -1.86 13.89
C CYS A 87 -5.88 -2.10 14.77
N ASN A 88 -5.93 -1.54 15.98
CA ASN A 88 -7.11 -1.57 16.83
C ASN A 88 -8.21 -0.60 16.39
N ASN A 89 -7.86 0.44 15.61
CA ASN A 89 -8.76 1.52 15.20
C ASN A 89 -9.26 1.38 13.75
N VAL A 90 -8.74 0.40 13.00
CA VAL A 90 -9.15 0.14 11.61
C VAL A 90 -9.82 -1.22 11.49
N GLU A 91 -10.83 -1.33 10.64
CA GLU A 91 -11.50 -2.61 10.37
C GLU A 91 -10.65 -3.51 9.46
N SER A 92 -10.06 -2.92 8.42
CA SER A 92 -9.16 -3.58 7.47
C SER A 92 -8.20 -2.58 6.81
N GLY A 93 -7.12 -3.10 6.22
CA GLY A 93 -6.12 -2.33 5.47
C GLY A 93 -4.79 -2.19 6.19
N PHE A 94 -3.90 -1.38 5.61
CA PHE A 94 -2.57 -1.08 6.14
C PHE A 94 -2.65 -0.37 7.50
N CYS A 95 -2.03 -0.94 8.52
CA CYS A 95 -2.01 -0.39 9.87
C CYS A 95 -0.73 -0.78 10.63
N GLU A 96 -0.50 -0.10 11.75
CA GLU A 96 0.60 -0.38 12.66
C GLU A 96 0.11 -1.25 13.82
N LYS A 97 0.71 -2.44 13.96
CA LYS A 97 0.34 -3.42 15.00
C LYS A 97 1.09 -3.15 16.30
N ASP A 98 2.39 -2.94 16.18
CA ASP A 98 3.34 -2.57 17.24
C ASP A 98 4.25 -1.48 16.67
N ILE A 99 4.97 -0.75 17.52
CA ILE A 99 5.86 0.35 17.08
C ILE A 99 6.84 -0.17 16.01
N GLY A 100 6.77 0.40 14.81
CA GLY A 100 7.59 0.03 13.65
C GLY A 100 7.19 -1.27 12.95
N THR A 101 6.10 -1.92 13.37
CA THR A 101 5.60 -3.17 12.80
C THR A 101 4.31 -2.92 12.02
N TYR A 102 4.43 -2.91 10.70
CA TYR A 102 3.32 -2.67 9.79
C TYR A 102 2.72 -3.99 9.29
N VAL A 103 1.42 -4.00 9.12
CA VAL A 103 0.68 -5.16 8.61
C VAL A 103 -0.46 -4.71 7.71
N ASP A 104 -0.93 -5.60 6.86
CA ASP A 104 -2.22 -5.48 6.22
C ASP A 104 -3.25 -6.32 6.97
N LYS A 105 -4.23 -5.65 7.59
CA LYS A 105 -5.28 -6.30 8.39
C LYS A 105 -6.44 -6.67 7.47
N SER A 106 -6.83 -7.94 7.47
CA SER A 106 -8.00 -8.42 6.73
C SER A 106 -8.98 -9.13 7.66
N VAL A 107 -10.27 -8.93 7.41
CA VAL A 107 -11.34 -9.63 8.13
C VAL A 107 -11.50 -11.01 7.51
N VAL A 108 -11.07 -12.04 8.25
CA VAL A 108 -11.33 -13.43 7.92
C VAL A 108 -12.64 -13.79 8.62
N SER A 109 -13.76 -13.49 7.97
CA SER A 109 -15.07 -13.90 8.46
C SER A 109 -15.06 -15.37 8.94
N PRO A 110 -15.76 -15.67 10.03
CA PRO A 110 -16.90 -16.53 9.86
C PRO A 110 -18.14 -15.65 9.91
N ALA A 111 -18.75 -15.43 8.75
CA ALA A 111 -20.14 -15.04 8.71
C ALA A 111 -20.89 -16.25 9.26
N VAL A 112 -21.13 -16.28 10.56
CA VAL A 112 -22.03 -17.26 11.14
C VAL A 112 -23.37 -16.98 10.48
N MET A 113 -23.82 -17.87 9.59
CA MET A 113 -25.22 -17.84 9.17
C MET A 113 -26.03 -17.94 10.46
N TYR A 114 -26.88 -16.95 10.72
CA TYR A 114 -27.85 -17.04 11.81
C TYR A 114 -28.68 -18.30 11.56
N GLN A 115 -28.41 -19.36 12.32
CA GLN A 115 -29.27 -20.52 12.40
C GLN A 115 -30.39 -20.13 13.36
N PRO A 116 -31.65 -19.99 12.88
CA PRO A 116 -32.77 -19.67 13.75
C PRO A 116 -32.89 -20.79 14.78
N GLY A 117 -32.65 -20.46 16.05
CA GLY A 117 -32.89 -21.39 17.16
C GLY A 117 -34.37 -21.39 17.56
N THR A 118 -34.67 -21.28 18.85
CA THR A 118 -36.08 -21.15 19.28
C THR A 118 -36.68 -19.87 18.69
N PRO A 119 -37.85 -19.91 18.03
CA PRO A 119 -38.46 -18.72 17.48
C PRO A 119 -38.94 -17.79 18.61
N ASP A 120 -39.04 -16.50 18.30
CA ASP A 120 -39.64 -15.52 19.20
C ASP A 120 -41.03 -15.97 19.66
N ILE A 121 -41.25 -15.92 20.98
CA ILE A 121 -42.54 -16.29 21.57
C ILE A 121 -43.35 -15.02 21.76
N LYS A 122 -44.52 -14.96 21.11
CA LYS A 122 -45.52 -13.91 21.35
C LYS A 122 -46.50 -14.40 22.40
N THR A 123 -46.45 -13.80 23.58
CA THR A 123 -47.36 -14.11 24.69
C THR A 123 -48.34 -12.97 24.86
N ILE A 124 -49.63 -13.31 24.97
CA ILE A 124 -50.67 -12.32 25.30
C ILE A 124 -50.46 -11.92 26.76
N ILE A 125 -50.18 -10.65 27.00
CA ILE A 125 -50.00 -10.09 28.35
C ILE A 125 -51.27 -9.43 28.90
N GLY A 126 -52.24 -9.18 28.03
CA GLY A 126 -53.51 -8.58 28.42
C GLY A 126 -54.37 -8.20 27.22
N TYR A 127 -55.54 -7.65 27.50
CA TYR A 127 -56.46 -7.12 26.52
C TYR A 127 -56.80 -5.68 26.91
N CYS A 128 -56.61 -4.75 25.98
CA CYS A 128 -56.78 -3.33 26.23
C CYS A 128 -57.49 -2.67 25.05
N THR A 129 -58.03 -1.47 25.26
CA THR A 129 -58.65 -0.70 24.18
C THR A 129 -57.56 -0.14 23.27
N LEU A 130 -57.65 -0.41 21.96
CA LEU A 130 -56.81 0.15 20.92
C LEU A 130 -57.39 1.48 20.47
N CYS A 131 -56.56 2.52 20.42
CA CYS A 131 -56.91 3.85 19.95
C CYS A 131 -56.59 4.02 18.47
N ASN A 132 -57.19 5.02 17.82
CA ASN A 132 -57.05 5.23 16.36
C ASN A 132 -55.66 5.67 15.91
N ASP A 133 -54.81 6.12 16.83
CA ASP A 133 -53.40 6.43 16.57
C ASP A 133 -52.48 5.20 16.66
N GLY A 134 -53.03 4.01 16.91
CA GLY A 134 -52.30 2.75 17.03
C GLY A 134 -51.75 2.47 18.43
N THR A 135 -51.95 3.37 19.40
CA THR A 135 -51.57 3.14 20.80
C THR A 135 -52.68 2.46 21.58
N PHE A 136 -52.35 1.86 22.73
CA PHE A 136 -53.34 1.30 23.65
C PHE A 136 -53.66 2.29 24.77
N SER A 137 -54.89 2.25 25.27
CA SER A 137 -55.31 3.07 26.42
C SER A 137 -54.38 2.83 27.62
N PRO A 138 -53.83 3.88 28.28
CA PRO A 138 -52.76 3.75 29.28
C PRO A 138 -53.06 2.83 30.47
N SER A 139 -54.33 2.75 30.88
CA SER A 139 -54.81 1.92 32.00
C SER A 139 -55.69 0.75 31.55
N CYS A 140 -55.66 0.40 30.26
CA CYS A 140 -56.55 -0.60 29.66
C CYS A 140 -58.05 -0.30 29.92
N ALA A 141 -58.39 0.99 30.03
CA ALA A 141 -59.74 1.45 30.28
C ALA A 141 -60.69 1.11 29.12
N VAL A 142 -61.95 0.84 29.45
CA VAL A 142 -63.03 0.59 28.48
C VAL A 142 -64.10 1.67 28.57
N GLY A 143 -64.83 1.91 27.48
CA GLY A 143 -65.94 2.87 27.43
C GLY A 143 -65.56 4.30 27.05
N ARG A 144 -66.46 5.26 27.35
CA ARG A 144 -66.31 6.68 26.97
C ARG A 144 -65.10 7.30 27.68
N GLY A 145 -64.19 7.87 26.90
CA GLY A 145 -63.01 8.58 27.40
C GLY A 145 -61.70 7.79 27.37
N ALA A 146 -61.72 6.48 27.10
CA ALA A 146 -60.51 5.63 27.12
C ALA A 146 -59.41 6.06 26.12
N CYS A 147 -59.79 6.66 25.00
CA CYS A 147 -58.91 7.16 23.93
C CYS A 147 -59.18 8.63 23.60
N SER A 148 -59.63 9.44 24.57
CA SER A 148 -60.04 10.84 24.33
C SER A 148 -58.91 11.72 23.75
N TYR A 149 -57.65 11.43 24.11
CA TYR A 149 -56.46 12.10 23.59
C TYR A 149 -55.87 11.44 22.34
N HIS A 150 -56.39 10.26 21.95
CA HIS A 150 -55.84 9.39 20.92
C HIS A 150 -56.82 9.20 19.75
N SER A 151 -57.60 10.26 19.45
CA SER A 151 -58.55 10.31 18.34
C SER A 151 -59.69 9.28 18.40
N GLY A 152 -60.07 8.86 19.60
CA GLY A 152 -61.15 7.90 19.82
C GLY A 152 -60.72 6.44 19.72
N VAL A 153 -61.67 5.54 19.96
CA VAL A 153 -61.43 4.10 20.05
C VAL A 153 -61.45 3.48 18.66
N ALA A 154 -60.42 2.70 18.35
CA ALA A 154 -60.35 1.85 17.16
C ALA A 154 -60.92 0.45 17.44
N GLY A 155 -60.70 -0.09 18.64
CA GLY A 155 -61.22 -1.39 19.03
C GLY A 155 -61.15 -1.63 20.54
N TYR A 156 -62.12 -2.38 21.07
CA TYR A 156 -62.12 -2.83 22.46
C TYR A 156 -61.56 -4.25 22.58
N ASN A 157 -60.98 -4.58 23.73
CA ASN A 157 -60.42 -5.90 24.05
C ASN A 157 -59.44 -6.42 22.99
N VAL A 158 -58.54 -5.55 22.53
CA VAL A 158 -57.49 -5.93 21.59
C VAL A 158 -56.32 -6.53 22.37
N ALA A 159 -55.84 -7.69 21.94
CA ALA A 159 -54.74 -8.39 22.60
C ALA A 159 -53.44 -7.59 22.51
N GLN A 160 -52.78 -7.45 23.66
CA GLN A 160 -51.41 -6.95 23.75
C GLN A 160 -50.45 -8.12 23.80
N TYR A 161 -49.39 -8.04 22.99
CA TYR A 161 -48.37 -9.08 22.91
C TYR A 161 -47.07 -8.57 23.52
N MET A 162 -46.46 -9.38 24.37
CA MET A 162 -45.05 -9.28 24.68
C MET A 162 -44.31 -10.28 23.81
N THR A 163 -43.25 -9.81 23.15
CA THR A 163 -42.36 -10.68 22.38
C THR A 163 -41.17 -11.02 23.25
N THR A 164 -41.01 -12.29 23.59
CA THR A 164 -39.79 -12.80 24.22
C THR A 164 -38.84 -13.26 23.10
N PRO A 165 -37.65 -12.64 22.97
CA PRO A 165 -36.70 -13.03 21.94
C PRO A 165 -36.30 -14.50 22.07
N GLY A 166 -36.24 -15.17 20.93
CA GLY A 166 -35.70 -16.52 20.80
C GLY A 166 -34.22 -16.61 21.16
N THR A 167 -33.73 -17.83 21.42
CA THR A 167 -32.28 -18.08 21.59
C THR A 167 -31.70 -18.60 20.27
N PRO A 168 -30.66 -17.98 19.69
CA PRO A 168 -30.03 -18.48 18.47
C PRO A 168 -29.32 -19.82 18.71
N GLU A 169 -29.35 -20.71 17.71
CA GLU A 169 -28.67 -22.03 17.78
C GLU A 169 -27.15 -21.89 17.72
N ILE A 170 -26.66 -20.92 16.94
CA ILE A 170 -25.23 -20.57 16.88
C ILE A 170 -25.10 -19.08 17.23
N ALA A 171 -24.37 -18.79 18.30
CA ALA A 171 -24.01 -17.43 18.65
C ALA A 171 -23.12 -16.82 17.55
N ALA A 172 -23.30 -15.53 17.26
CA ALA A 172 -22.38 -14.80 16.41
C ALA A 172 -20.97 -14.90 17.03
N GLN A 173 -20.03 -15.47 16.27
CA GLN A 173 -18.63 -15.50 16.67
C GLN A 173 -18.00 -14.14 16.37
N PRO A 174 -17.04 -13.69 17.20
CA PRO A 174 -16.31 -12.47 16.91
C PRO A 174 -15.59 -12.60 15.56
N ALA A 175 -15.47 -11.48 14.83
CA ALA A 175 -14.68 -11.44 13.61
C ALA A 175 -13.25 -11.92 13.88
N VAL A 176 -12.76 -12.84 13.05
CA VAL A 176 -11.36 -13.28 13.08
C VAL A 176 -10.59 -12.38 12.11
N TYR A 177 -9.41 -11.92 12.54
CA TYR A 177 -8.56 -11.06 11.72
C TYR A 177 -7.30 -11.82 11.30
N SER A 178 -6.88 -11.60 10.05
CA SER A 178 -5.56 -12.00 9.55
C SER A 178 -4.68 -10.77 9.40
N TYR A 179 -3.38 -10.95 9.65
CA TYR A 179 -2.38 -9.90 9.58
C TYR A 179 -1.25 -10.36 8.67
N GLU A 180 -1.10 -9.73 7.52
CA GLU A 180 0.03 -9.98 6.62
C GLU A 180 1.17 -8.99 6.95
N PRO A 181 2.40 -9.44 7.23
CA PRO A 181 3.52 -8.54 7.51
C PRO A 181 3.84 -7.61 6.35
N LYS A 182 4.02 -6.32 6.65
CA LYS A 182 4.39 -5.26 5.70
C LYS A 182 5.51 -4.40 6.25
N THR A 183 6.02 -3.52 5.41
CA THR A 183 7.01 -2.49 5.75
C THR A 183 6.41 -1.10 5.55
N TYR A 184 7.08 -0.06 6.03
CA TYR A 184 6.67 1.32 5.75
C TYR A 184 6.64 1.64 4.25
N LYS A 185 7.41 0.92 3.42
CA LYS A 185 7.42 1.11 1.95
C LYS A 185 6.15 0.60 1.27
N ASP A 186 5.40 -0.28 1.93
CA ASP A 186 4.11 -0.79 1.46
C ASP A 186 2.93 0.13 1.83
N SER A 187 3.22 1.25 2.51
CA SER A 187 2.19 2.23 2.86
C SER A 187 1.56 2.85 1.60
N PRO A 188 0.23 3.04 1.55
CA PRO A 188 -0.44 3.70 0.41
C PRO A 188 0.04 5.14 0.15
N ILE A 189 0.64 5.78 1.17
CA ILE A 189 1.18 7.14 1.10
C ILE A 189 2.70 7.16 0.89
N TYR A 190 3.35 6.00 0.73
CA TYR A 190 4.77 5.94 0.47
C TYR A 190 5.08 6.52 -0.91
N VAL A 191 5.94 7.54 -0.91
CA VAL A 191 6.52 8.11 -2.13
C VAL A 191 8.03 7.91 -2.04
N PRO A 192 8.67 7.19 -2.98
CA PRO A 192 10.11 7.01 -2.95
C PRO A 192 10.81 8.37 -3.09
N PRO A 193 11.95 8.59 -2.39
CA PRO A 193 12.69 9.84 -2.51
C PRO A 193 13.17 10.00 -3.95
N ALA A 194 13.07 11.23 -4.48
CA ALA A 194 13.55 11.55 -5.81
C ALA A 194 15.03 11.19 -5.97
N GLU A 195 15.39 10.70 -7.15
CA GLU A 195 16.78 10.42 -7.49
C GLU A 195 17.61 11.72 -7.37
N PRO A 196 18.76 11.69 -6.68
CA PRO A 196 19.60 12.87 -6.55
C PRO A 196 20.16 13.28 -7.91
N SER A 197 20.21 14.58 -8.16
CA SER A 197 20.82 15.10 -9.39
C SER A 197 22.34 14.94 -9.36
N LEU A 198 22.98 15.05 -10.53
CA LEU A 198 24.44 15.03 -10.60
C LEU A 198 25.06 16.12 -9.73
N VAL A 199 24.43 17.30 -9.72
CA VAL A 199 24.85 18.45 -8.92
C VAL A 199 24.77 18.14 -7.43
N ASP A 200 23.72 17.46 -6.96
CA ASP A 200 23.57 17.05 -5.56
C ASP A 200 24.68 16.06 -5.14
N ILE A 201 24.98 15.08 -5.99
CA ILE A 201 26.01 14.06 -5.72
C ILE A 201 27.41 14.68 -5.65
N ILE A 202 27.68 15.65 -6.54
CA ILE A 202 28.97 16.33 -6.57
C ILE A 202 29.10 17.32 -5.40
N SER A 203 28.04 18.08 -5.12
CA SER A 203 28.05 19.11 -4.05
C SER A 203 28.08 18.52 -2.64
N PHE A 204 27.68 17.26 -2.46
CA PHE A 204 27.81 16.52 -1.20
C PHE A 204 29.28 16.26 -0.76
N ALA A 205 30.26 16.74 -1.53
CA ALA A 205 31.70 16.52 -1.31
C ALA A 205 32.37 17.37 -0.22
N ASN A 206 31.64 18.07 0.66
CA ASN A 206 32.23 18.92 1.71
C ASN A 206 31.73 18.56 3.10
#